data_AF-A0A4R1WJP3-F1
#
_entry.id   AF-A0A4R1WJP3-F1
#
_cell.length_a   1.000
_cell.length_b   1.000
_cell.length_c   1.000
_cell.angle_alpha   90.00
_cell.angle_beta   90.00
_cell.angle_gamma   90.00
#
_symmetry.space_group_name_H-M   'P 1'
#
loop_
_entity.id
_entity.type
_entity.pdbx_description
1 polymer ?
#
loop_
_entity_poly.entity_id
_entity_poly.type
_entity_poly.pdbx_seq_one_letter_code
_entity_poly.pdbx_strand_id
1 'polypeptide(L)' 'MFTDVRSLGLMIGNEFRDADGKPDPNMAAAAQQEAARRGLPLLTCGPWNQVVRFIPALVVNADEIDEAATPCADAVTN' A
#
# COMPACT_ATOMS: atom_id res chain seq x y z
N MET A 1 -10.43 -6.02 -2.96
CA MET A 1 -10.32 -5.19 -4.18
C MET A 1 -9.93 -3.79 -3.74
N PHE A 2 -8.98 -3.12 -4.39
CA PHE A 2 -8.69 -1.72 -4.05
C PHE A 2 -9.93 -0.87 -4.30
N THR A 3 -10.30 -0.08 -3.29
CA THR A 3 -11.55 0.67 -3.33
C THR A 3 -11.34 2.17 -3.33
N ASP A 4 -10.22 2.66 -2.79
CA ASP A 4 -9.90 4.08 -2.78
C ASP A 4 -8.38 4.30 -2.68
N VAL A 5 -7.89 5.31 -3.39
CA VAL A 5 -6.49 5.79 -3.33
C VAL A 5 -6.52 7.27 -3.02
N ARG A 6 -6.00 7.64 -1.85
CA ARG A 6 -5.98 9.03 -1.38
C ARG A 6 -4.55 9.51 -1.21
N SER A 7 -4.22 10.67 -1.77
CA SER A 7 -2.84 11.18 -1.75
C SER A 7 -2.73 12.70 -1.75
N LEU A 8 -1.69 13.20 -1.06
CA LEU A 8 -1.13 14.54 -1.25
C LEU A 8 0.40 14.44 -1.22
N GLY A 9 1.05 14.70 -2.36
CA GLY A 9 2.50 14.56 -2.51
C GLY A 9 2.96 13.11 -2.25
N LEU A 10 4.04 12.97 -1.46
CA LEU A 10 4.63 11.66 -1.09
C LEU A 10 3.92 10.98 0.11
N MET A 11 2.66 11.34 0.37
CA MET A 11 1.82 10.65 1.36
C MET A 11 0.61 10.05 0.65
N ILE A 12 0.67 8.76 0.36
CA ILE A 12 -0.35 8.02 -0.41
C ILE A 12 -0.90 6.89 0.46
N GLY A 13 -2.22 6.73 0.53
CA GLY A 13 -2.88 5.63 1.21
C GLY A 13 -3.78 4.85 0.25
N ASN A 14 -3.65 3.53 0.26
CA ASN A 14 -4.44 2.61 -0.54
C ASN A 14 -5.37 1.82 0.38
N GLU A 15 -6.68 1.95 0.18
CA GLU A 15 -7.70 1.39 1.06
C GLU A 15 -8.30 0.10 0.48
N PHE A 16 -8.27 -0.95 1.31
CA PHE A 16 -8.78 -2.28 1.00
C PHE A 16 -10.18 -2.50 1.58
N ARG A 17 -11.08 -2.99 0.72
CA ARG A 17 -12.43 -3.41 1.11
C ARG A 17 -12.78 -4.76 0.48
N ASP A 18 -13.69 -5.46 1.15
CA ASP A 18 -14.28 -6.71 0.69
C ASP A 18 -15.31 -6.48 -0.42
N ALA A 19 -15.95 -7.56 -0.90
CA ALA A 19 -16.96 -7.48 -1.95
C ALA A 19 -18.24 -6.71 -1.54
N ASP A 20 -18.52 -6.61 -0.23
CA ASP A 20 -19.63 -5.83 0.33
C ASP A 20 -19.26 -4.36 0.55
N GLY A 21 -18.00 -3.96 0.28
CA GLY A 21 -17.49 -2.62 0.53
C GLY A 21 -17.13 -2.35 2.00
N LYS A 22 -17.02 -3.37 2.85
CA LYS A 22 -16.56 -3.21 4.24
C LYS A 22 -15.02 -3.22 4.30
N PRO A 23 -14.40 -2.52 5.28
CA PRO A 23 -12.95 -2.54 5.48
C PRO A 23 -12.37 -3.96 5.54
N ASP A 24 -11.30 -4.22 4.79
CA ASP A 24 -10.63 -5.53 4.73
C ASP A 24 -9.19 -5.46 5.28
N PRO A 25 -9.00 -5.60 6.61
CA PRO A 25 -7.67 -5.64 7.22
C PRO A 25 -6.82 -6.82 6.78
N ASN A 26 -7.44 -7.95 6.43
CA ASN A 26 -6.71 -9.16 6.12
C ASN A 26 -6.02 -9.02 4.77
N MET A 27 -6.74 -8.48 3.78
CA MET A 27 -6.16 -8.17 2.47
C MET A 27 -5.09 -7.08 2.58
N ALA A 28 -5.31 -6.04 3.39
CA ALA A 28 -4.31 -5.00 3.64
C ALA A 28 -3.03 -5.56 4.28
N ALA A 29 -3.18 -6.45 5.26
CA ALA A 29 -2.05 -7.11 5.92
C ALA A 29 -1.30 -8.05 4.96
N ALA A 30 -2.03 -8.83 4.14
CA ALA A 30 -1.42 -9.72 3.15
C ALA A 30 -0.61 -8.93 2.11
N ALA A 31 -1.17 -7.85 1.56
CA ALA A 31 -0.47 -6.98 0.62
C ALA A 31 0.76 -6.33 1.26
N GLN A 32 0.68 -5.87 2.51
CA GLN A 32 1.81 -5.30 3.22
C GLN A 32 2.93 -6.34 3.45
N GLN A 33 2.57 -7.57 3.83
CA GLN A 33 3.53 -8.65 4.04
C GLN A 33 4.22 -9.06 2.75
N GLU A 34 3.48 -9.14 1.64
CA GLU A 34 4.07 -9.49 0.35
C GLU A 34 4.98 -8.38 -0.18
N ALA A 35 4.60 -7.10 0.00
CA ALA A 35 5.49 -5.97 -0.30
C ALA A 35 6.78 -6.03 0.53
N ALA A 36 6.67 -6.31 1.83
CA ALA A 36 7.84 -6.46 2.71
C ALA A 36 8.73 -7.64 2.29
N ARG A 37 8.14 -8.78 1.86
CA ARG A 37 8.88 -9.94 1.33
C ARG A 37 9.66 -9.60 0.06
N ARG A 38 9.21 -8.60 -0.69
CA ARG A 38 9.84 -8.09 -1.91
C ARG A 38 10.82 -6.93 -1.66
N GLY A 39 11.14 -6.65 -0.40
CA GLY A 39 12.08 -5.58 -0.03
C GLY A 39 11.47 -4.19 0.08
N LEU A 40 10.14 -4.07 0.03
CA LEU A 40 9.42 -2.80 0.14
C LEU A 40 8.67 -2.72 1.48
N PRO A 41 9.27 -2.19 2.55
CA PRO A 41 8.60 -2.06 3.84
C PRO A 41 7.54 -0.95 3.78
N LEU A 42 6.27 -1.36 3.84
CA LEU A 42 5.13 -0.44 3.92
C LEU A 42 4.44 -0.52 5.29
N LEU A 43 3.70 0.53 5.64
CA LEU A 43 2.97 0.60 6.90
C LEU A 43 1.48 0.45 6.66
N THR A 44 0.79 -0.28 7.54
CA THR A 44 -0.67 -0.27 7.62
C THR A 44 -1.17 0.84 8.53
N CYS A 45 -2.39 1.33 8.29
CA CYS A 45 -3.10 2.29 9.11
C CYS A 45 -4.62 2.23 8.86
N GLY A 46 -5.34 3.21 9.42
CA GLY A 46 -6.80 3.31 9.33
C GLY A 46 -7.49 2.72 10.56
N PRO A 47 -8.77 3.10 10.84
CA PRO A 47 -9.48 2.66 12.05
C PRO A 47 -9.60 1.14 12.17
N TRP A 48 -9.53 0.43 11.04
CA TRP A 48 -9.62 -1.02 10.95
C TRP A 48 -8.34 -1.66 10.41
N ASN A 49 -7.20 -0.95 10.37
CA ASN A 49 -5.95 -1.42 9.73
C ASN A 49 -6.11 -1.81 8.25
N GLN A 50 -7.07 -1.19 7.55
CA GLN A 50 -7.46 -1.53 6.19
C GLN A 50 -6.72 -0.73 5.11
N VAL A 51 -5.79 0.15 5.50
CA VAL A 51 -5.07 1.03 4.57
C VAL A 51 -3.59 0.70 4.59
N VAL A 52 -2.97 0.54 3.43
CA VAL A 52 -1.50 0.50 3.27
C VAL A 52 -1.03 1.87 2.77
N ARG A 53 0.04 2.43 3.33
CA ARG A 53 0.50 3.78 2.96
C ARG A 53 1.96 3.85 2.51
N PHE A 54 2.20 4.69 1.51
CA PHE A 54 3.51 5.14 1.06
C PHE A 54 3.85 6.45 1.76
N ILE A 55 4.97 6.45 2.49
CA ILE A 55 5.58 7.63 3.09
C ILE A 55 7.11 7.50 2.96
N PRO A 56 7.67 7.57 1.73
CA PRO A 56 9.10 7.58 1.54
C PRO A 56 9.72 8.86 2.12
N ALA A 57 11.04 8.87 2.30
CA ALA A 57 11.76 10.08 2.68
C ALA A 57 11.58 11.17 1.61
N LEU A 58 11.49 12.44 2.01
CA LEU A 58 11.27 13.56 1.07
C LEU A 58 12.44 13.81 0.11
N VAL A 59 13.58 13.18 0.35
CA VAL A 59 14.78 13.24 -0.52
C VAL A 59 14.81 12.13 -1.58
N VAL A 60 13.78 11.27 -1.61
CA VAL A 60 13.64 10.21 -2.61
C VAL A 60 13.63 10.78 -4.02
N ASN A 61 14.27 10.09 -4.95
CA ASN A 61 14.29 10.48 -6.36
C ASN A 61 13.29 9.65 -7.20
N ALA A 62 13.10 10.02 -8.46
CA ALA A 62 12.13 9.36 -9.34
C ALA A 62 12.47 7.89 -9.62
N ASP A 63 13.75 7.56 -9.81
CA ASP A 63 14.20 6.20 -10.10
C ASP A 63 13.93 5.26 -8.91
N GLU A 64 14.12 5.75 -7.68
CA GLU A 64 13.79 5.01 -6.44
C GLU A 64 12.28 4.78 -6.29
N ILE A 65 11.45 5.73 -6.74
CA ILE A 65 9.98 5.57 -6.76
C ILE A 65 9.57 4.53 -7.80
N ASP A 66 10.16 4.56 -8.99
CA ASP A 66 9.88 3.61 -10.05
C ASP A 66 10.32 2.18 -9.67
N GLU A 67 11.45 2.04 -8.97
CA GLU A 67 11.89 0.78 -8.38
C GLU A 67 10.87 0.24 -7.37
N ALA A 68 10.32 1.10 -6.52
CA ALA A 68 9.31 0.72 -5.52
C ALA A 68 7.92 0.41 -6.12
N ALA A 69 7.58 0.97 -7.28
CA ALA A 69 6.28 0.79 -7.91
C ALA A 69 6.02 -0.66 -8.33
N THR A 70 7.05 -1.37 -8.82
CA THR A 70 6.91 -2.74 -9.32
C THR A 70 6.59 -3.75 -8.20
N PRO A 71 7.38 -3.83 -7.09
CA PRO A 71 7.05 -4.68 -5.94
C PRO A 71 5.66 -4.40 -5.35
N CYS A 72 5.23 -3.13 -5.34
CA CYS A 72 3.90 -2.76 -4.89
C CYS A 72 2.80 -3.37 -5.77
N ALA A 73 2.90 -3.21 -7.09
CA ALA A 73 1.90 -3.73 -8.02
C ALA A 73 1.76 -5.25 -7.91
N ASP A 74 2.88 -5.95 -7.78
CA ASP A 74 2.91 -7.40 -7.64
C ASP A 74 2.35 -7.89 -6.30
N ALA A 75 2.54 -7.12 -5.23
CA ALA A 75 2.07 -7.46 -3.89
C ALA A 75 0.53 -7.42 -3.74
N VAL A 76 -0.14 -6.76 -4.68
CA VAL A 76 -1.60 -6.60 -4.69
C VAL A 76 -2.27 -7.62 -5.61
N THR A 77 -1.53 -8.11 -6.61
CA THR A 77 -2.08 -8.99 -7.66
C THR A 77 -2.02 -10.48 -7.29
N ASN A 78 -1.23 -10.85 -6.27
CA ASN A 78 -1.17 -12.22 -5.72
C ASN A 78 -2.16 -12.41 -4.57
#